data_AF-A0A7W7QL24-F1
#
_entry.id   AF-A0A7W7QL24-F1
#
_cell.length_a   1.000
_cell.length_b   1.000
_cell.length_c   1.000
_cell.angle_alpha   90.00
_cell.angle_beta   90.00
_cell.angle_gamma   90.00
#
_symmetry.space_group_name_H-M   'P 1'
#
loop_
_entity.id
_entity.type
_entity.pdbx_description
1 polymer ?
#
loop_
_entity_poly.entity_id
_entity_poly.type
_entity_poly.pdbx_seq_one_letter_code
_entity_poly.pdbx_strand_id
1 'polypeptide(L)'
;MRLDILCMINEGAIPFRGDDEDQVGPPSIPSTLKSWAWLVCEQRGLICPTTADVPALAAFLTRHSAWAAGQEWIPDMIEEVGALRRAAHGLAPWTVHVQQLIGPCPSCELRALIRTAGEDWIECDTDLGGCGDLWSAAEYEAHTKEILSGQGMSS
;
A
#
# COMPACT_ATOMS: atom_id res chain seq x y z
N MET A 1 -14.74 -21.56 4.15
CA MET A 1 -13.74 -20.76 3.40
C MET A 1 -14.49 -19.54 2.87
N ARG A 2 -14.10 -18.32 3.26
CA ARG A 2 -14.81 -17.10 2.83
C ARG A 2 -14.46 -16.78 1.36
N LEU A 3 -15.44 -16.27 0.61
CA LEU A 3 -15.36 -16.04 -0.83
C LEU A 3 -14.40 -14.88 -1.20
N ASP A 4 -14.27 -13.89 -0.31
CA ASP A 4 -13.35 -12.75 -0.36
C ASP A 4 -11.87 -13.16 -0.53
N ILE A 5 -11.43 -14.20 0.19
CA ILE A 5 -10.06 -14.72 0.15
C ILE A 5 -9.73 -15.31 -1.22
N LEU A 6 -10.70 -15.99 -1.85
CA LEU A 6 -10.49 -16.62 -3.15
C LEU A 6 -10.37 -15.59 -4.27
N CYS A 7 -11.16 -14.51 -4.22
CA CYS A 7 -11.08 -13.41 -5.19
C CYS A 7 -9.71 -12.71 -5.16
N MET A 8 -9.11 -12.56 -3.97
CA MET A 8 -7.85 -11.85 -3.81
C MET A 8 -6.64 -12.64 -4.35
N ILE A 9 -6.68 -13.97 -4.32
CA ILE A 9 -5.52 -14.83 -4.61
C ILE A 9 -5.54 -15.40 -6.05
N ASN A 10 -6.70 -15.51 -6.69
CA ASN A 10 -6.80 -16.18 -7.99
C ASN A 10 -6.37 -15.29 -9.17
N GLU A 11 -5.56 -15.84 -10.08
CA GLU A 11 -5.18 -15.18 -11.34
C GLU A 11 -6.38 -15.22 -12.30
N GLY A 12 -6.85 -14.04 -12.74
CA GLY A 12 -8.01 -13.91 -13.63
C GLY A 12 -9.25 -13.28 -13.01
N ALA A 13 -9.17 -12.70 -11.81
CA ALA A 13 -10.18 -11.73 -11.40
C ALA A 13 -9.97 -10.45 -12.23
N ILE A 14 -10.63 -10.41 -13.38
CA ILE A 14 -10.62 -9.29 -14.30
C ILE A 14 -11.41 -8.14 -13.63
N PRO A 15 -10.88 -6.91 -13.49
CA PRO A 15 -11.74 -5.76 -13.29
C PRO A 15 -12.43 -5.52 -14.64
N PHE A 16 -13.52 -6.23 -14.88
CA PHE A 16 -14.30 -6.08 -16.09
C PHE A 16 -15.20 -4.85 -15.90
N ARG A 17 -14.90 -3.76 -16.62
CA ARG A 17 -15.84 -2.65 -16.82
C ARG A 17 -17.01 -3.17 -17.66
N GLY A 18 -18.05 -3.64 -17.01
CA GLY A 18 -19.33 -3.98 -17.62
C GLY A 18 -20.40 -3.97 -16.53
N ASP A 19 -21.47 -3.25 -16.79
CA ASP A 19 -22.65 -3.11 -15.93
C ASP A 19 -23.13 -4.48 -15.43
N ASP A 20 -23.04 -4.72 -14.11
CA ASP A 20 -24.01 -5.45 -13.28
C ASP A 20 -23.41 -5.69 -11.87
N GLU A 21 -24.21 -5.36 -10.86
CA GLU A 21 -23.88 -5.14 -9.44
C GLU A 21 -23.53 -6.42 -8.62
N ASP A 22 -22.88 -7.42 -9.21
CA ASP A 22 -22.81 -8.77 -8.62
C ASP A 22 -21.41 -9.29 -8.21
N GLN A 23 -20.37 -8.45 -8.20
CA GLN A 23 -19.05 -8.81 -7.63
C GLN A 23 -18.52 -7.71 -6.71
N VAL A 24 -18.91 -7.77 -5.43
CA VAL A 24 -18.30 -7.00 -4.34
C VAL A 24 -17.21 -7.87 -3.70
N GLY A 25 -16.00 -7.81 -4.24
CA GLY A 25 -14.82 -8.54 -3.73
C GLY A 25 -13.59 -7.64 -3.65
N PRO A 26 -12.64 -7.92 -2.74
CA PRO A 26 -11.40 -7.16 -2.64
C PRO A 26 -10.58 -7.25 -3.95
N PRO A 27 -9.75 -6.23 -4.27
CA PRO A 27 -8.91 -6.24 -5.46
C PRO A 27 -8.01 -7.47 -5.50
N SER A 28 -7.85 -8.06 -6.70
CA SER A 28 -7.00 -9.24 -6.88
C SER A 28 -5.53 -8.87 -6.88
N ILE A 29 -4.76 -9.44 -5.95
CA ILE A 29 -3.31 -9.22 -5.82
C ILE A 29 -2.57 -9.55 -7.13
N PRO A 30 -2.69 -10.76 -7.71
CA PRO A 30 -1.93 -11.10 -8.91
C PRO A 30 -2.32 -10.22 -10.10
N SER A 31 -3.61 -9.90 -10.26
CA SER A 31 -4.10 -9.13 -11.40
C SER A 31 -3.61 -7.67 -11.35
N THR A 32 -3.69 -7.04 -10.18
CA THR A 32 -3.21 -5.66 -9.97
C THR A 32 -1.69 -5.56 -10.16
N LEU A 33 -0.91 -6.45 -9.52
CA LEU A 33 0.55 -6.45 -9.68
C LEU A 33 0.98 -6.70 -11.13
N LYS A 34 0.25 -7.57 -11.84
CA LYS A 34 0.52 -7.86 -13.27
C LYS A 34 0.27 -6.63 -14.14
N SER A 35 -0.83 -5.91 -13.93
CA SER A 35 -1.14 -4.68 -14.66
C SER A 35 -0.03 -3.64 -14.51
N TRP A 36 0.41 -3.37 -13.28
CA TRP A 36 1.51 -2.43 -13.04
C TRP A 36 2.84 -2.90 -13.62
N ALA A 37 3.17 -4.20 -13.48
CA ALA A 37 4.40 -4.75 -14.05
C ALA A 37 4.42 -4.61 -15.58
N TRP A 38 3.28 -4.83 -16.24
CA TRP A 38 3.17 -4.69 -17.69
C TRP A 38 3.27 -3.24 -18.15
N LEU A 39 2.65 -2.31 -17.42
CA LEU A 39 2.78 -0.88 -17.73
C LEU A 39 4.25 -0.43 -17.65
N VAL A 40 4.97 -0.87 -16.60
CA VAL A 40 6.42 -0.61 -16.46
C VAL A 40 7.19 -1.22 -17.64
N CYS A 41 6.86 -2.44 -18.06
CA CYS A 41 7.52 -3.06 -19.21
C CYS A 41 7.26 -2.30 -20.51
N GLU A 42 6.01 -1.93 -20.77
CA GLU A 42 5.61 -1.18 -21.97
C GLU A 42 6.35 0.15 -22.06
N GLN A 43 6.31 0.95 -21.00
CA GLN A 43 6.89 2.30 -21.01
C GLN A 43 8.43 2.30 -21.00
N ARG A 44 9.05 1.24 -20.49
CA ARG A 44 10.52 1.09 -20.47
C ARG A 44 11.07 0.26 -21.61
N GLY A 45 10.23 -0.36 -22.43
CA GLY A 45 10.64 -1.31 -23.46
C GLY A 45 11.32 -2.57 -22.90
N LEU A 46 10.86 -3.07 -21.77
CA LEU A 46 11.39 -4.28 -21.12
C LEU A 46 10.62 -5.53 -21.53
N ILE A 47 11.25 -6.68 -21.36
CA ILE A 47 10.58 -7.98 -21.48
C ILE A 47 9.73 -8.20 -20.23
N CYS A 48 8.44 -8.46 -20.43
CA CYS A 48 7.50 -8.73 -19.35
C CYS A 48 7.76 -10.09 -18.66
N PRO A 49 7.62 -10.19 -17.33
CA PRO A 49 7.72 -11.46 -16.62
C PRO A 49 6.68 -12.48 -17.09
N THR A 50 7.05 -13.54 -17.79
CA THR A 50 6.09 -14.47 -18.44
C THR A 50 5.12 -15.19 -17.48
N THR A 51 5.44 -15.28 -16.20
CA THR A 51 4.61 -15.90 -15.16
C THR A 51 4.08 -14.84 -14.20
N ALA A 52 2.76 -14.81 -13.96
CA ALA A 52 2.13 -13.89 -13.01
C ALA A 52 2.23 -14.38 -11.55
N ASP A 53 3.40 -14.88 -11.16
CA ASP A 53 3.65 -15.24 -9.77
C ASP A 53 3.80 -13.97 -8.91
N VAL A 54 3.04 -13.90 -7.80
CA VAL A 54 2.93 -12.69 -6.96
C VAL A 54 4.31 -12.24 -6.42
N PRO A 55 5.13 -13.11 -5.80
CA PRO A 55 6.51 -12.76 -5.44
C PRO A 55 7.37 -12.26 -6.59
N ALA A 56 7.28 -12.87 -7.77
CA ALA A 56 8.06 -12.45 -8.93
C ALA A 56 7.64 -11.05 -9.43
N LEU A 57 6.33 -10.79 -9.51
CA LEU A 57 5.79 -9.48 -9.89
C LEU A 57 6.14 -8.40 -8.86
N ALA A 58 6.00 -8.70 -7.57
CA ALA A 58 6.39 -7.79 -6.50
C ALA A 58 7.90 -7.47 -6.55
N ALA A 59 8.76 -8.47 -6.74
CA ALA A 59 10.19 -8.26 -6.87
C ALA A 59 10.56 -7.43 -8.12
N PHE A 60 9.83 -7.62 -9.23
CA PHE A 60 10.00 -6.82 -10.44
C PHE A 60 9.63 -5.35 -10.21
N LEU A 61 8.47 -5.09 -9.61
CA LEU A 61 8.01 -3.74 -9.29
C LEU A 61 8.94 -3.04 -8.30
N THR A 62 9.38 -3.73 -7.25
CA THR A 62 10.34 -3.18 -6.27
C THR A 62 11.67 -2.80 -6.93
N ARG A 63 12.17 -3.59 -7.89
CA ARG A 63 13.39 -3.25 -8.64
C ARG A 63 13.24 -2.00 -9.50
N HIS A 64 12.02 -1.64 -9.88
CA HIS A 64 11.73 -0.54 -10.79
C HIS A 64 10.99 0.62 -10.14
N SER A 65 10.79 0.57 -8.82
CA SER A 65 10.08 1.60 -8.04
C SER A 65 10.71 2.98 -8.17
N ALA A 66 12.05 3.07 -8.15
CA ALA A 66 12.75 4.34 -8.30
C ALA A 66 12.50 5.02 -9.66
N TRP A 67 12.34 4.23 -10.73
CA TRP A 67 11.98 4.78 -12.03
C TRP A 67 10.49 5.14 -12.10
N ALA A 68 9.64 4.26 -11.54
CA ALA A 68 8.20 4.47 -11.47
C ALA A 68 7.86 5.76 -10.70
N ALA A 69 8.61 6.07 -9.64
CA ALA A 69 8.47 7.29 -8.84
C ALA A 69 8.59 8.60 -9.63
N GLY A 70 9.19 8.56 -10.82
CA GLY A 70 9.28 9.72 -11.73
C GLY A 70 8.16 9.81 -12.76
N GLN A 71 7.18 8.91 -12.75
CA GLN A 71 6.12 8.88 -13.76
C GLN A 71 4.84 9.57 -13.27
N GLU A 72 4.05 10.12 -14.19
CA GLU A 72 2.80 10.83 -13.86
C GLU A 72 1.75 9.93 -13.19
N TRP A 73 1.73 8.64 -13.54
CA TRP A 73 0.77 7.65 -13.02
C TRP A 73 1.16 7.05 -11.67
N ILE A 74 2.29 7.44 -11.07
CA ILE A 74 2.71 6.86 -9.78
C ILE A 74 1.67 7.02 -8.65
N PRO A 75 0.88 8.10 -8.55
CA PRO A 75 -0.12 8.22 -7.49
C PRO A 75 -1.14 7.08 -7.54
N ASP A 76 -1.61 6.72 -8.75
CA ASP A 76 -2.57 5.65 -8.97
C ASP A 76 -1.99 4.29 -8.55
N MET A 77 -0.71 4.04 -8.88
CA MET A 77 -0.02 2.81 -8.46
C MET A 77 0.10 2.72 -6.94
N ILE A 78 0.46 3.81 -6.27
CA ILE A 78 0.58 3.87 -4.81
C ILE A 78 -0.78 3.58 -4.17
N GLU A 79 -1.84 4.18 -4.69
CA GLU A 79 -3.20 3.98 -4.20
C GLU A 79 -3.64 2.51 -4.32
N GLU A 80 -3.53 1.93 -5.51
CA GLU A 80 -3.98 0.55 -5.77
C GLU A 80 -3.16 -0.49 -4.99
N VAL A 81 -1.83 -0.35 -4.97
CA VAL A 81 -0.95 -1.25 -4.20
C VAL A 81 -1.16 -1.08 -2.69
N GLY A 82 -1.39 0.15 -2.23
CA GLY A 82 -1.75 0.44 -0.85
C GLY A 82 -3.08 -0.21 -0.45
N ALA A 83 -4.08 -0.15 -1.32
CA ALA A 83 -5.37 -0.80 -1.10
C ALA A 83 -5.25 -2.33 -1.01
N LEU A 84 -4.42 -2.94 -1.88
CA LEU A 84 -4.11 -4.37 -1.78
C LEU A 84 -3.48 -4.74 -0.44
N ARG A 85 -2.49 -3.96 0.02
CA ARG A 85 -1.81 -4.21 1.30
C ARG A 85 -2.82 -4.16 2.46
N ARG A 86 -3.65 -3.12 2.54
CA ARG A 86 -4.69 -3.00 3.57
C ARG A 86 -5.68 -4.18 3.54
N ALA A 87 -6.14 -4.57 2.35
CA ALA A 87 -7.02 -5.72 2.18
C ALA A 87 -6.36 -7.03 2.66
N ALA A 88 -5.09 -7.24 2.34
CA ALA A 88 -4.34 -8.42 2.79
C ALA A 88 -4.16 -8.45 4.32
N HIS A 89 -3.92 -7.30 4.97
CA HIS A 89 -3.89 -7.23 6.44
C HIS A 89 -5.21 -7.58 7.09
N GLY A 90 -6.33 -7.12 6.52
CA GLY A 90 -7.68 -7.43 7.02
C GLY A 90 -8.02 -8.93 7.00
N LEU A 91 -7.31 -9.74 6.20
CA LEU A 91 -7.52 -11.17 6.08
C LEU A 91 -6.66 -12.01 7.04
N ALA A 92 -5.66 -11.42 7.69
CA ALA A 92 -4.84 -12.13 8.66
C ALA A 92 -5.69 -12.52 9.89
N PRO A 93 -5.83 -13.82 10.21
CA PRO A 93 -6.75 -14.30 11.26
C PRO A 93 -6.29 -13.99 12.70
N TRP A 94 -5.14 -13.35 12.86
CA TRP A 94 -4.56 -13.02 14.15
C TRP A 94 -4.75 -11.53 14.37
N THR A 95 -5.29 -11.16 15.51
CA THR A 95 -5.41 -9.78 16.01
C THR A 95 -4.05 -9.11 15.87
N VAL A 96 -3.82 -8.47 14.73
CA VAL A 96 -2.53 -7.86 14.47
C VAL A 96 -2.43 -6.75 15.51
N HIS A 97 -1.40 -6.80 16.34
CA HIS A 97 -1.25 -5.79 17.36
C HIS A 97 -0.94 -4.47 16.65
N VAL A 98 -1.95 -3.61 16.56
CA VAL A 98 -1.83 -2.28 15.98
C VAL A 98 -1.51 -1.31 17.11
N GLN A 99 -0.31 -0.74 17.07
CA GLN A 99 0.08 0.33 17.96
C GLN A 99 -0.27 1.66 17.31
N GLN A 100 -1.23 2.39 17.88
CA GLN A 100 -1.44 3.79 17.53
C GLN A 100 -0.29 4.66 18.04
N LEU A 101 0.21 5.55 17.20
CA LEU A 101 1.28 6.47 17.54
C LEU A 101 0.71 7.84 17.94
N ILE A 102 1.42 8.54 18.83
CA ILE A 102 0.94 9.78 19.46
C ILE A 102 1.12 11.00 18.55
N GLY A 103 2.15 10.98 17.68
CA GLY A 103 2.48 12.08 16.78
C GLY A 103 1.49 12.21 15.62
N PRO A 104 1.34 13.43 15.06
CA PRO A 104 0.57 13.63 13.85
C PRO A 104 1.29 13.03 12.64
N CYS A 105 0.52 12.68 11.59
CA CYS A 105 1.08 12.38 10.29
C CYS A 105 1.81 13.61 9.72
N PRO A 106 3.07 13.51 9.28
CA PRO A 106 3.77 14.66 8.73
C PRO A 106 3.17 15.20 7.42
N SER A 107 2.41 14.39 6.68
CA SER A 107 1.79 14.83 5.41
C SER A 107 0.43 15.48 5.58
N CYS A 108 -0.42 14.95 6.46
CA CYS A 108 -1.81 15.41 6.61
C CYS A 108 -2.16 15.96 8.00
N GLU A 109 -1.20 15.96 8.92
CA GLU A 109 -1.30 16.46 10.30
C GLU A 109 -2.31 15.72 11.20
N LEU A 110 -2.99 14.69 10.69
CA LEU A 110 -3.96 13.90 11.46
C LEU A 110 -3.29 12.86 12.36
N ARG A 111 -3.92 12.55 13.49
CA ARG A 111 -3.47 11.55 14.46
C ARG A 111 -4.01 10.16 14.11
N ALA A 112 -3.67 9.72 12.91
CA ALA A 112 -4.08 8.43 12.36
C ALA A 112 -2.88 7.48 12.13
N LEU A 113 -1.69 7.79 12.66
CA LEU A 113 -0.52 6.95 12.49
C LEU A 113 -0.62 5.67 13.32
N ILE A 114 -0.42 4.53 12.66
CA ILE A 114 -0.41 3.20 13.26
C ILE A 114 0.84 2.42 12.87
N ARG A 115 1.26 1.51 13.74
CA ARG A 115 2.25 0.49 13.44
C ARG A 115 1.67 -0.89 13.67
N THR A 116 1.64 -1.66 12.60
CA THR A 116 1.23 -3.06 12.60
C THR A 116 2.39 -3.94 13.07
N ALA A 117 2.18 -4.80 14.07
CA ALA A 117 3.23 -5.68 14.56
C ALA A 117 3.78 -6.60 13.46
N GLY A 118 5.11 -6.61 13.32
CA GLY A 118 5.82 -7.36 12.28
C GLY A 118 6.10 -6.55 11.00
N GLU A 119 5.64 -5.30 10.92
CA GLU A 119 5.96 -4.40 9.82
C GLU A 119 7.06 -3.39 10.17
N ASP A 120 7.83 -3.05 9.14
CA ASP A 120 8.88 -2.03 9.18
C ASP A 120 8.33 -0.60 8.98
N TRP A 121 7.10 -0.50 8.49
CA TRP A 121 6.45 0.75 8.12
C TRP A 121 5.36 1.17 9.11
N ILE A 122 5.22 2.47 9.27
CA ILE A 122 4.16 3.16 9.99
C ILE A 122 3.21 3.74 8.95
N GLU A 123 1.92 3.47 9.08
CA GLU A 123 0.90 3.91 8.12
C GLU A 123 0.01 4.98 8.73
N CYS A 124 -0.35 6.01 7.97
CA CYS A 124 -1.43 6.91 8.30
C CYS A 124 -2.77 6.28 7.89
N ASP A 125 -3.41 5.58 8.83
CA ASP A 125 -4.58 4.72 8.58
C ASP A 125 -5.78 5.48 8.02
N THR A 126 -6.24 5.10 6.82
CA THR A 126 -7.40 5.68 6.15
C THR A 126 -8.71 5.41 6.87
N ASP A 127 -8.84 4.30 7.59
CA ASP A 127 -10.04 3.96 8.38
C ASP A 127 -10.18 4.87 9.60
N LEU A 128 -9.07 5.46 10.06
CA LEU A 128 -9.03 6.52 11.08
C LEU A 128 -9.11 7.93 10.49
N GLY A 129 -9.35 8.06 9.17
CA GLY A 129 -9.40 9.32 8.45
C GLY A 129 -8.05 9.85 7.98
N GLY A 130 -6.99 9.04 8.05
CA GLY A 130 -5.64 9.36 7.58
C GLY A 130 -5.48 9.39 6.06
N CYS A 131 -4.28 9.75 5.60
CA CYS A 131 -3.97 9.92 4.17
C CYS A 131 -3.41 8.66 3.47
N GLY A 132 -3.13 7.58 4.21
CA GLY A 132 -2.51 6.37 3.67
C GLY A 132 -1.00 6.42 3.51
N ASP A 133 -0.34 7.52 3.90
CA ASP A 133 1.12 7.64 3.77
C ASP A 133 1.87 6.66 4.66
N LEU A 134 3.01 6.20 4.14
CA LEU A 134 3.91 5.27 4.80
C LEU A 134 5.20 5.97 5.23
N TRP A 135 5.60 5.69 6.46
CA TRP A 135 6.76 6.27 7.10
C TRP A 135 7.62 5.17 7.69
N SER A 136 8.93 5.22 7.48
CA SER A 136 9.84 4.37 8.23
C SER A 136 9.86 4.81 9.70
N ALA A 137 10.25 3.88 10.59
CA ALA A 137 10.45 4.22 12.00
C ALA A 137 11.45 5.38 12.18
N ALA A 138 12.49 5.44 11.35
CA ALA A 138 13.51 6.49 11.42
C ALA A 138 12.96 7.87 11.02
N GLU A 139 12.15 7.95 9.95
CA GLU A 139 11.53 9.21 9.52
C GLU A 139 10.54 9.73 10.57
N TYR A 140 9.72 8.84 11.14
CA TYR A 140 8.78 9.21 12.20
C TYR A 140 9.50 9.68 13.49
N GLU A 141 10.59 9.01 13.88
CA GLU A 141 11.40 9.43 15.02
C GLU A 141 12.05 10.80 14.79
N ALA A 142 12.56 11.07 13.58
CA ALA A 142 13.12 12.37 13.22
C ALA A 142 12.06 13.47 13.33
N HIS A 143 10.87 13.24 12.75
CA HIS A 143 9.75 14.18 12.83
C HIS A 143 9.30 14.45 14.27
N THR A 144 9.20 13.39 15.09
CA THR A 144 8.80 13.54 16.50
C THR A 144 9.81 14.37 17.29
N LYS A 145 11.12 14.21 17.01
CA LYS A 145 12.18 15.05 17.62
C LYS A 145 12.07 16.51 17.19
N GLU A 146 11.71 16.79 15.94
CA GLU A 146 11.48 18.16 15.46
C GLU A 146 10.31 18.83 16.20
N ILE A 147 9.17 18.13 16.34
CA ILE A 147 8.02 18.65 17.10
C ILE A 147 8.40 18.94 18.56
N LEU A 148 9.08 17.99 19.23
CA LEU A 148 9.47 18.13 20.63
C LEU A 148 10.49 19.25 20.84
N SER A 149 11.39 19.48 19.89
CA SER A 149 12.37 20.57 19.95
C SER A 149 11.76 21.94 19.62
N GLY A 150 10.77 22.01 18.73
CA GLY A 150 10.01 23.23 18.42
C GLY A 150 9.07 23.69 19.55
N GLN A 151 8.52 22.76 20.33
CA GLN A 151 7.68 23.07 21.50
C GLN A 151 8.44 23.64 22.70
N GLY A 152 9.78 23.60 22.69
CA GLY A 152 10.64 24.17 23.74
C GLY A 152 10.92 25.69 23.63
N MET A 153 10.43 26.37 22.58
CA MET A 153 10.67 27.80 22.32
C MET A 153 9.44 28.70 22.52
N SER A 154 8.34 28.16 23.03
CA SER A 154 7.15 28.94 23.40
C SER A 154 6.74 28.64 24.83
N SER A 155 7.52 29.11 25.79
CA SER A 155 7.12 29.29 27.20
C SER A 155 7.93 30.42 27.82
#